data_AF-A0A2P8QEK3-F1
#
_entry.id   AF-A0A2P8QEK3-F1
#
_cell.length_a   1.000
_cell.length_b   1.000
_cell.length_c   1.000
_cell.angle_alpha   90.00
_cell.angle_beta   90.00
_cell.angle_gamma   90.00
#
_symmetry.space_group_name_H-M   'P 1'
#
loop_
_entity.id
_entity.type
_entity.pdbx_description
1 polymer ?
#
loop_
_entity_poly.entity_id
_entity_poly.type
_entity_poly.pdbx_seq_one_letter_code
_entity_poly.pdbx_strand_id
1 'polypeptide(L)'
;MSEQGWDRALWKDAGVLDGAISGPPRSFVTGGGTRLRVEYRVTGEGVAELNYTPTGQEGEEEVGVDEPRLPWSMEVFMPGPIAIPVLGVTLGEDGGRAELVVLVDGRESARVTVTGRSAIGICVADPFP
;
A
#
# COMPACT_ATOMS: atom_id res chain seq x y z
N MET A 1 5.43 -54.41 2.88
CA MET A 1 5.34 -53.25 1.96
C MET A 1 4.26 -52.33 2.49
N SER A 2 4.66 -51.23 3.13
CA SER A 2 3.90 -50.01 3.51
C SER A 2 4.96 -49.12 4.16
N GLU A 3 5.54 -48.18 3.43
CA GLU A 3 5.13 -46.77 3.28
C GLU A 3 5.54 -45.88 4.46
N GLN A 4 6.65 -45.19 4.23
CA GLN A 4 6.85 -43.74 4.36
C GLN A 4 6.63 -43.13 5.75
N GLY A 5 7.76 -42.93 6.44
CA GLY A 5 7.86 -42.00 7.54
C GLY A 5 7.79 -40.55 7.07
N TRP A 6 7.51 -39.66 8.03
CA TRP A 6 8.20 -38.41 8.28
C TRP A 6 7.92 -38.07 9.75
N ASP A 7 8.92 -38.35 10.57
CA ASP A 7 8.89 -38.11 12.01
C ASP A 7 9.10 -36.64 12.34
N ARG A 8 8.34 -36.21 13.34
CA ARG A 8 8.32 -34.89 13.96
C ARG A 8 9.63 -34.68 14.76
N ALA A 9 10.45 -33.72 14.35
CA ALA A 9 11.43 -33.06 15.21
C ALA A 9 10.97 -31.58 15.33
N LEU A 10 10.33 -31.10 16.40
CA LEU A 10 10.69 -31.10 17.83
C LEU A 10 12.06 -30.45 18.08
N TRP A 11 12.19 -29.20 17.64
CA TRP A 11 13.23 -28.29 18.12
C TRP A 11 12.79 -27.72 19.48
N LYS A 12 13.42 -28.25 20.53
CA LYS A 12 13.53 -27.59 21.84
C LYS A 12 14.68 -26.58 21.80
N ASP A 13 14.48 -25.50 22.55
CA ASP A 13 15.46 -24.52 23.00
C ASP A 13 15.84 -23.39 22.02
N ALA A 14 14.91 -22.44 21.84
CA ALA A 14 15.27 -21.02 21.77
C ALA A 14 14.87 -20.37 23.10
N GLY A 15 15.86 -19.84 23.81
CA GLY A 15 15.74 -19.33 25.16
C GLY A 15 14.71 -18.21 25.33
N VAL A 16 14.17 -18.20 26.55
CA VAL A 16 13.47 -17.13 27.26
C VAL A 16 13.72 -15.72 26.67
N LEU A 17 12.70 -15.16 26.03
CA LEU A 17 12.45 -13.72 26.06
C LEU A 17 11.38 -13.48 27.12
N ASP A 18 11.83 -12.96 28.25
CA ASP A 18 10.99 -12.52 29.36
C ASP A 18 10.24 -11.25 28.92
N GLY A 19 8.94 -11.40 28.73
CA GLY A 19 8.06 -10.35 28.20
C GLY A 19 6.67 -10.89 27.87
N ALA A 20 6.15 -11.79 28.69
CA ALA A 20 4.80 -12.31 28.53
C ALA A 20 3.79 -11.17 28.71
N ILE A 21 3.08 -10.82 27.64
CA ILE A 21 1.81 -10.08 27.74
C ILE A 21 0.83 -11.03 28.45
N SER A 22 0.84 -10.99 29.78
CA SER A 22 -0.11 -11.72 30.64
C SER A 22 -1.40 -10.91 30.72
N GLY A 23 -2.22 -11.06 29.69
CA GLY A 23 -3.60 -10.62 29.67
C GLY A 23 -4.40 -11.60 28.82
N PRO A 24 -5.68 -11.86 29.12
CA PRO A 24 -6.53 -12.58 28.19
C PRO A 24 -6.44 -11.88 26.83
N PRO A 25 -6.35 -12.58 25.69
CA PRO A 25 -6.31 -11.93 24.38
C PRO A 25 -7.59 -11.11 24.23
N ARG A 26 -7.48 -9.81 24.51
CA ARG A 26 -8.57 -8.84 24.42
C ARG A 26 -8.29 -7.93 23.25
N SER A 27 -8.39 -8.55 22.08
CA SER A 27 -8.86 -7.87 20.87
C SER A 27 -9.00 -8.92 19.78
N PHE A 28 -10.19 -9.52 19.71
CA PHE A 28 -10.73 -9.75 18.38
C PHE A 28 -10.95 -8.35 17.80
N VAL A 29 -10.30 -8.03 16.69
CA VAL A 29 -10.75 -6.91 15.85
C VAL A 29 -12.11 -7.37 15.31
N THR A 30 -13.17 -7.06 16.05
CA THR A 30 -14.54 -7.24 15.60
C THR A 30 -14.70 -6.40 14.33
N GLY A 31 -15.02 -7.04 13.22
CA GLY A 31 -15.22 -6.41 11.92
C GLY A 31 -16.31 -5.34 11.95
N GLY A 32 -15.89 -4.10 12.19
CA GLY A 32 -16.67 -2.87 12.10
C GLY A 32 -15.90 -1.71 12.74
N GLY A 33 -15.13 -0.88 12.04
CA GLY A 33 -14.93 -0.72 10.61
C GLY A 33 -14.50 0.72 10.33
N THR A 34 -13.37 1.18 10.90
CA THR A 34 -12.82 2.49 10.50
C THR A 34 -12.22 2.31 9.12
N ARG A 35 -12.97 2.74 8.10
CA ARG A 35 -12.47 2.85 6.74
C ARG A 35 -11.82 4.22 6.58
N LEU A 36 -10.59 4.24 6.10
CA LEU A 36 -9.93 5.48 5.68
C LEU A 36 -10.40 5.81 4.27
N ARG A 37 -10.77 7.06 4.04
CA ARG A 37 -11.01 7.55 2.69
C ARG A 37 -9.68 8.00 2.10
N VAL A 38 -9.21 7.28 1.10
CA VAL A 38 -7.97 7.61 0.39
C VAL A 38 -8.32 8.19 -0.97
N GLU A 39 -7.74 9.34 -1.28
CA GLU A 39 -7.84 9.96 -2.60
C GLU A 39 -6.46 10.06 -3.24
N TYR A 40 -6.30 9.39 -4.37
CA TYR A 40 -5.12 9.48 -5.21
C TYR A 40 -5.35 10.53 -6.27
N ARG A 41 -4.38 11.42 -6.49
CA ARG A 41 -4.42 12.44 -7.55
C ARG A 41 -3.11 12.45 -8.32
N VAL A 42 -3.22 12.51 -9.64
CA VAL A 42 -2.09 12.72 -10.54
C VAL A 42 -2.43 13.88 -11.48
N THR A 43 -1.54 14.87 -11.53
CA THR A 43 -1.63 15.99 -12.47
C THR A 43 -0.34 16.13 -13.25
N GLY A 44 -0.38 16.87 -14.37
CA GLY A 44 0.78 17.10 -15.22
C GLY A 44 0.62 16.48 -16.60
N GLU A 45 1.73 16.06 -17.19
CA GLU A 45 1.82 15.55 -18.57
C GLU A 45 2.92 14.49 -18.71
N GLY A 46 2.79 13.66 -19.75
CA GLY A 46 3.78 12.65 -20.09
C GLY A 46 3.77 11.40 -19.19
N VAL A 47 2.68 11.13 -18.48
CA VAL A 47 2.49 9.89 -17.72
C VAL A 47 2.14 8.76 -18.69
N ALA A 48 2.98 7.72 -18.74
CA ALA A 48 2.75 6.53 -19.56
C ALA A 48 1.96 5.46 -18.79
N GLU A 49 2.21 5.34 -17.50
CA GLU A 49 1.56 4.37 -16.62
C GLU A 49 1.41 4.97 -15.22
N LEU A 50 0.32 4.64 -14.53
CA LEU A 50 0.22 4.82 -13.08
C LEU A 50 -0.26 3.54 -12.42
N ASN A 51 0.09 3.37 -11.15
CA ASN A 51 -0.41 2.29 -10.31
C ASN A 51 -0.88 2.82 -8.96
N TYR A 52 -1.88 2.17 -8.37
CA TYR A 52 -2.36 2.55 -7.06
C TYR A 52 -2.88 1.34 -6.28
N THR A 53 -2.81 1.41 -4.94
CA THR A 53 -3.34 0.37 -4.07
C THR A 53 -4.88 0.47 -3.97
N PRO A 54 -5.65 -0.57 -4.32
CA PRO A 54 -7.11 -0.47 -4.39
C PRO A 54 -7.81 -0.59 -3.03
N THR A 55 -7.37 -1.50 -2.14
CA THR A 55 -8.00 -1.64 -0.81
C THR A 55 -7.04 -1.51 0.36
N GLY A 56 -5.71 -1.46 0.11
CA GLY A 56 -4.71 -1.17 1.13
C GLY A 56 -4.28 -2.39 1.96
N GLN A 57 -4.67 -3.61 1.57
CA GLN A 57 -4.24 -4.83 2.27
C GLN A 57 -2.89 -5.32 1.75
N GLU A 58 -2.02 -5.79 2.65
CA GLU A 58 -0.75 -6.40 2.28
C GLU A 58 -0.99 -7.63 1.39
N GLY A 59 -0.30 -7.68 0.24
CA GLY A 59 -0.39 -8.78 -0.72
C GLY A 59 -1.48 -8.62 -1.79
N GLU A 60 -2.24 -7.52 -1.78
CA GLU A 60 -3.10 -7.18 -2.92
C GLU A 60 -2.29 -6.61 -4.10
N GLU A 61 -2.74 -6.95 -5.30
CA GLU A 61 -2.15 -6.45 -6.54
C GLU A 61 -2.53 -4.98 -6.73
N GLU A 62 -1.54 -4.15 -7.06
CA GLU A 62 -1.76 -2.76 -7.44
C GLU A 62 -2.57 -2.69 -8.75
N VAL A 63 -3.43 -1.69 -8.88
CA VAL A 63 -4.19 -1.46 -10.10
C VAL A 63 -3.37 -0.55 -11.02
N GLY A 64 -2.93 -1.10 -12.15
CA GLY A 64 -2.29 -0.35 -13.23
C GLY A 64 -3.28 0.36 -14.14
N VAL A 65 -2.92 1.55 -14.62
CA VAL A 65 -3.64 2.32 -15.63
C VAL A 65 -2.65 2.84 -16.66
N ASP A 66 -2.77 2.34 -17.88
CA ASP A 66 -1.97 2.78 -19.02
C ASP A 66 -2.53 4.07 -19.63
N GLU A 67 -1.63 4.96 -20.06
CA GLU A 67 -1.91 6.24 -20.71
C GLU A 67 -3.09 7.01 -20.09
N PRO A 68 -3.05 7.27 -18.76
CA PRO A 68 -4.18 7.87 -18.06
C PRO A 68 -4.47 9.28 -18.58
N ARG A 69 -5.76 9.62 -18.71
CA ARG A 69 -6.16 11.01 -18.99
C ARG A 69 -5.94 11.86 -17.76
N LEU A 70 -5.09 12.88 -17.88
CA LEU A 70 -4.79 13.83 -16.80
C LEU A 70 -5.65 15.10 -16.91
N PRO A 71 -6.05 15.72 -15.77
CA PRO A 71 -5.80 15.27 -14.39
C PRO A 71 -6.62 14.00 -14.06
N TRP A 72 -5.98 13.08 -13.33
CA TRP A 72 -6.59 11.81 -12.91
C TRP A 72 -6.80 11.80 -11.39
N SER A 73 -7.90 11.20 -10.95
CA SER A 73 -8.19 11.00 -9.53
C SER A 73 -8.93 9.70 -9.27
N MET A 74 -8.65 9.07 -8.13
CA MET A 74 -9.37 7.88 -7.67
C MET A 74 -9.61 7.97 -6.17
N GLU A 75 -10.83 7.67 -5.73
CA GLU A 75 -11.20 7.55 -4.32
C GLU A 75 -11.41 6.08 -3.98
N VAL A 76 -10.80 5.62 -2.88
CA VAL A 76 -10.96 4.27 -2.36
C VAL A 76 -11.16 4.28 -0.85
N PHE A 77 -11.70 3.19 -0.31
CA PHE A 77 -11.91 3.02 1.13
C PHE A 77 -11.10 1.82 1.64
N MET A 78 -10.18 2.08 2.56
CA MET A 78 -9.23 1.08 3.06
C MET A 78 -9.48 0.71 4.53
N PRO A 79 -9.15 -0.50 5.00
CA PRO A 79 -9.24 -0.87 6.40
C PRO A 79 -8.14 -0.18 7.21
N GLY A 80 -8.53 0.81 8.03
CA GLY A 80 -7.61 1.82 8.54
C GLY A 80 -6.33 1.36 9.27
N PRO A 81 -6.36 0.42 10.24
CA PRO A 81 -5.17 0.13 11.05
C PRO A 81 -4.04 -0.61 10.30
N ILE A 82 -4.29 -1.10 9.09
CA ILE A 82 -3.32 -1.88 8.31
C ILE A 82 -3.11 -1.31 6.89
N ALA A 83 -3.80 -0.21 6.55
CA ALA A 83 -3.76 0.34 5.21
C ALA A 83 -2.42 1.01 4.92
N ILE A 84 -1.78 0.65 3.80
CA ILE A 84 -0.60 1.35 3.27
C ILE A 84 -0.94 1.83 1.87
N PRO A 85 -1.39 3.09 1.70
CA PRO A 85 -1.70 3.63 0.39
C PRO A 85 -0.43 3.91 -0.40
N VAL A 86 -0.33 3.33 -1.59
CA VAL A 86 0.76 3.56 -2.54
C VAL A 86 0.20 4.11 -3.85
N LEU A 87 0.89 5.10 -4.41
CA LEU A 87 0.62 5.66 -5.73
C LEU A 87 1.94 5.80 -6.48
N GLY A 88 2.08 5.12 -7.61
CA GLY A 88 3.23 5.20 -8.49
C GLY A 88 2.86 5.77 -9.86
N VAL A 89 3.83 6.42 -10.51
CA VAL A 89 3.74 6.80 -11.92
C VAL A 89 5.07 6.53 -12.62
N THR A 90 4.98 6.19 -13.90
CA THR A 90 6.10 6.12 -14.83
C THR A 90 5.86 7.15 -15.93
N LEU A 91 6.83 8.04 -16.14
CA LEU A 91 6.82 8.98 -17.27
C LEU A 91 7.27 8.29 -18.55
N GLY A 92 6.74 8.72 -19.69
CA GLY A 92 7.11 8.21 -21.00
C GLY A 92 8.54 8.56 -21.42
N GLU A 93 8.97 7.99 -22.55
CA GLU A 93 10.31 8.21 -23.13
C GLU A 93 10.52 9.65 -23.62
N ASP A 94 9.47 10.31 -24.07
CA ASP A 94 9.48 11.75 -24.43
C ASP A 94 9.66 12.64 -23.19
N GLY A 95 9.44 12.07 -22.01
CA GLY A 95 9.50 12.72 -20.72
C GLY A 95 8.26 13.53 -20.41
N GLY A 96 8.35 14.28 -19.31
CA GLY A 96 7.24 15.08 -18.82
C GLY A 96 7.47 15.50 -17.38
N ARG A 97 6.37 15.88 -16.75
CA ARG A 97 6.31 16.26 -15.35
C ARG A 97 4.98 15.82 -14.78
N ALA A 98 5.02 15.08 -13.67
CA ALA A 98 3.82 14.70 -12.94
C ALA A 98 3.94 15.10 -11.47
N GLU A 99 2.80 15.46 -10.90
CA GLU A 99 2.63 15.65 -9.47
C GLU A 99 1.64 14.61 -8.94
N LEU A 100 2.10 13.84 -7.96
CA LEU A 100 1.37 12.80 -7.28
C LEU A 100 0.99 13.33 -5.90
N VAL A 101 -0.28 13.23 -5.54
CA VAL A 101 -0.77 13.60 -4.22
C VAL A 101 -1.65 12.47 -3.68
N VAL A 102 -1.43 12.09 -2.43
CA VAL A 102 -2.28 11.15 -1.71
C VAL A 102 -2.91 11.89 -0.53
N LEU A 103 -4.24 11.90 -0.48
CA LEU A 103 -4.99 12.41 0.65
C LEU A 103 -5.57 11.25 1.46
N VAL A 104 -5.48 11.34 2.78
CA VAL A 104 -6.14 10.44 3.73
C VAL A 104 -7.13 11.27 4.54
N ASP A 105 -8.40 10.86 4.51
CA ASP A 105 -9.54 11.55 5.11
C ASP A 105 -9.62 13.05 4.71
N GLY A 106 -9.19 13.36 3.49
CA GLY A 106 -9.17 14.72 2.93
C GLY A 106 -7.98 15.58 3.37
N ARG A 107 -7.00 15.02 4.07
CA ARG A 107 -5.73 15.69 4.41
C ARG A 107 -4.62 15.13 3.53
N GLU A 108 -3.79 16.01 2.98
CA GLU A 108 -2.59 15.57 2.27
C GLU A 108 -1.66 14.81 3.22
N SER A 109 -1.39 13.55 2.89
CA SER A 109 -0.46 12.69 3.63
C SER A 109 0.88 12.57 2.90
N ALA A 110 0.86 12.54 1.56
CA ALA A 110 2.08 12.49 0.75
C ALA A 110 1.96 13.29 -0.54
N ARG A 111 3.08 13.87 -0.99
CA ARG A 111 3.23 14.55 -2.27
C ARG A 111 4.61 14.27 -2.86
N VAL A 112 4.65 13.97 -4.15
CA VAL A 112 5.89 13.82 -4.93
C VAL A 112 5.73 14.53 -6.26
N THR A 113 6.77 15.23 -6.69
CA THR A 113 6.89 15.73 -8.06
C THR A 113 7.99 14.96 -8.77
N VAL A 114 7.66 14.38 -9.93
CA VAL A 114 8.61 13.68 -10.79
C VAL A 114 8.73 14.43 -12.12
N THR A 115 9.93 14.50 -12.67
CA THR A 115 10.21 15.16 -13.96
C THR A 115 11.37 14.44 -14.64
N GLY A 116 11.27 14.25 -15.94
CA GLY A 116 12.31 13.60 -16.74
C GLY A 116 11.75 12.57 -17.71
N ARG A 117 12.65 11.92 -18.45
CA ARG A 117 12.32 10.83 -19.38
C ARG A 117 12.38 9.51 -18.66
N SER A 118 11.38 8.65 -18.85
CA SER A 118 11.30 7.33 -18.20
C SER A 118 11.44 7.39 -16.67
N ALA A 119 11.11 8.54 -16.07
CA ALA A 119 11.29 8.77 -14.65
C ALA A 119 10.14 8.14 -13.87
N ILE A 120 10.46 7.59 -12.69
CA ILE A 120 9.50 6.92 -11.81
C ILE A 120 9.32 7.78 -10.56
N GLY A 121 8.06 8.02 -10.18
CA GLY A 121 7.69 8.67 -8.93
C GLY A 121 6.80 7.75 -8.11
N ILE A 122 7.04 7.65 -6.80
CA ILE A 122 6.26 6.81 -5.88
C ILE A 122 5.93 7.63 -4.62
N CYS A 123 4.66 7.65 -4.26
CA CYS A 123 4.16 8.11 -2.97
C CYS A 123 3.80 6.90 -2.11
N VAL A 124 4.32 6.86 -0.89
CA VAL A 124 3.81 6.00 0.18
C VAL A 124 3.25 6.91 1.25
N ALA A 125 1.95 6.80 1.53
CA ALA A 125 1.27 7.67 2.46
C ALA A 125 1.21 7.05 3.86
N ASP A 126 1.37 7.88 4.89
CA ASP A 126 1.01 7.48 6.25
C ASP A 126 -0.52 7.52 6.36
N PRO A 127 -1.18 6.41 6.73
CA PRO A 127 -2.63 6.40 7.00
C PRO A 127 -3.02 7.29 8.20
N PHE A 128 -2.08 7.72 9.05
CA PHE A 128 -2.33 8.53 10.24
C PHE A 128 -1.42 9.79 10.31
N PRO A 129 -1.65 10.78 9.43
CA PRO A 129 -0.86 12.02 9.37
C PRO A 129 -1.09 12.97 10.55
#